data_AF-A0A7S1CX42-F1
#
_entry.id   AF-A0A7S1CX42-F1
#
_cell.length_a   1.000
_cell.length_b   1.000
_cell.length_c   1.000
_cell.angle_alpha   90.00
_cell.angle_beta   90.00
_cell.angle_gamma   90.00
#
_symmetry.space_group_name_H-M   'P 1'
#
loop_
_entity.id
_entity.type
_entity.pdbx_description
1 polymer ?
#
loop_
_entity_poly.entity_id
_entity_poly.type
_entity_poly.pdbx_seq_one_letter_code
_entity_poly.pdbx_strand_id
1 'polypeptide(L)'
;GDLVGHVRLFLWNGNSWTQMGNDLDGEEVLSLFGFSVSLASTGTVVAVGGFENNAGAGHVRAFAWNGAEWVQRGTDLDAKGNFDFFGWDVSLSGDGSDLAVGARRNNDLTFGYVSIYHWTGSSWEPKGDDLRGEFAGDGFGYSVSLSGDGMVLAVGAWQREDDVTTRLGYIKIFEYAGAQWGQKGQRLV
;
A
#
# COMPACT_ATOMS: atom_id res chain seq x y z
N GLY A 1 -23.59 -1.39 -12.27
CA GLY A 1 -22.49 -2.11 -11.61
C GLY A 1 -21.94 -1.14 -10.62
N ASP A 2 -22.11 -1.41 -9.34
CA ASP A 2 -21.67 -0.49 -8.30
C ASP A 2 -20.14 -0.52 -8.26
N LEU A 3 -19.52 0.66 -8.31
CA LEU A 3 -18.06 0.83 -8.42
C LEU A 3 -17.36 0.55 -7.08
N VAL A 4 -17.79 -0.49 -6.38
CA VAL A 4 -17.22 -0.94 -5.11
C VAL A 4 -15.89 -1.68 -5.32
N GLY A 5 -15.75 -2.41 -6.43
CA GLY A 5 -14.57 -3.23 -6.74
C GLY A 5 -14.54 -4.55 -5.96
N HIS A 6 -13.78 -5.54 -6.45
CA HIS A 6 -13.59 -6.82 -5.77
C HIS A 6 -12.24 -7.44 -6.12
N VAL A 7 -11.75 -8.32 -5.24
CA VAL A 7 -10.51 -9.11 -5.43
C VAL A 7 -10.82 -10.60 -5.33
N ARG A 8 -10.18 -11.40 -6.17
CA ARG A 8 -10.26 -12.86 -6.14
C ARG A 8 -8.87 -13.45 -6.04
N LEU A 9 -8.73 -14.48 -5.20
CA LEU A 9 -7.49 -15.21 -5.03
C LEU A 9 -7.63 -16.59 -5.66
N PHE A 10 -6.62 -17.00 -6.44
CA PHE A 10 -6.61 -18.28 -7.13
C PHE A 10 -5.35 -19.08 -6.79
N LEU A 11 -5.53 -20.38 -6.64
CA LEU A 11 -4.46 -21.36 -6.46
C LEU A 11 -4.30 -22.17 -7.76
N TRP A 12 -3.07 -22.27 -8.25
CA TRP A 12 -2.73 -23.17 -9.35
C TRP A 12 -2.53 -24.59 -8.81
N ASN A 13 -3.34 -25.55 -9.28
CA ASN A 13 -3.26 -26.94 -8.84
C ASN A 13 -2.36 -27.82 -9.74
N GLY A 14 -1.61 -27.22 -10.66
CA GLY A 14 -0.83 -27.93 -11.69
C GLY A 14 -1.51 -27.96 -13.07
N ASN A 15 -2.84 -27.87 -13.12
CA ASN A 15 -3.63 -27.98 -14.35
C ASN A 15 -4.60 -26.80 -14.57
N SER A 16 -5.14 -26.23 -13.50
CA SER A 16 -6.09 -25.11 -13.56
C SER A 16 -5.93 -24.17 -12.37
N TRP A 17 -6.36 -22.92 -12.58
CA TRP A 17 -6.57 -21.95 -11.50
C TRP A 17 -7.91 -22.23 -10.84
N THR A 18 -7.88 -22.48 -9.53
CA THR A 18 -9.08 -22.68 -8.70
C THR A 18 -9.17 -21.54 -7.70
N GLN A 19 -10.34 -20.90 -7.60
CA GLN A 19 -10.53 -19.83 -6.63
C GLN A 19 -10.39 -20.36 -5.20
N MET A 20 -9.67 -19.63 -4.36
CA MET A 20 -9.44 -19.96 -2.96
C MET A 20 -10.32 -19.05 -2.08
N GLY A 21 -11.43 -19.59 -1.58
CA GLY A 21 -12.43 -18.85 -0.82
C GLY A 21 -13.37 -18.02 -1.70
N ASN A 22 -14.19 -17.19 -1.04
CA ASN A 22 -15.10 -16.26 -1.71
C ASN A 22 -14.36 -15.01 -2.23
N ASP A 23 -15.07 -14.17 -3.00
CA ASP A 23 -14.60 -12.85 -3.41
C ASP A 23 -14.39 -11.95 -2.18
N LEU A 24 -13.39 -11.07 -2.26
CA LEU A 24 -13.20 -9.97 -1.31
C LEU A 24 -13.84 -8.73 -1.91
N ASP A 25 -15.02 -8.35 -1.41
CA ASP A 25 -15.81 -7.25 -1.97
C ASP A 25 -15.51 -5.92 -1.28
N GLY A 26 -15.46 -4.84 -2.06
CA GLY A 26 -15.49 -3.47 -1.56
C GLY A 26 -16.80 -3.16 -0.83
N GLU A 27 -16.74 -2.37 0.24
CA GLU A 27 -17.94 -2.01 1.02
C GLU A 27 -18.54 -0.66 0.59
N GLU A 28 -17.71 0.28 0.14
CA GLU A 28 -18.15 1.60 -0.31
C GLU A 28 -18.15 1.74 -1.82
N VAL A 29 -19.24 2.31 -2.36
CA VAL A 29 -19.37 2.66 -3.78
C VAL A 29 -18.32 3.72 -4.12
N LEU A 30 -17.63 3.52 -5.24
CA LEU A 30 -16.50 4.33 -5.71
C LEU A 30 -15.22 4.19 -4.89
N SER A 31 -15.12 3.29 -3.90
CA SER A 31 -13.85 3.08 -3.18
C SER A 31 -12.71 2.59 -4.06
N LEU A 32 -13.03 2.02 -5.23
CA LEU A 32 -12.10 1.35 -6.13
C LEU A 32 -11.30 0.27 -5.40
N PHE A 33 -11.97 -0.51 -4.54
CA PHE A 33 -11.36 -1.63 -3.84
C PHE A 33 -10.77 -2.63 -4.84
N GLY A 34 -9.52 -3.04 -4.62
CA GLY A 34 -8.79 -3.89 -5.56
C GLY A 34 -7.96 -3.10 -6.58
N PHE A 35 -7.88 -1.77 -6.47
CA PHE A 35 -7.00 -0.97 -7.32
C PHE A 35 -5.52 -1.35 -7.16
N SER A 36 -5.09 -1.59 -5.92
CA SER A 36 -3.77 -2.11 -5.60
C SER A 36 -3.93 -3.39 -4.77
N VAL A 37 -3.08 -4.39 -5.06
CA VAL A 37 -3.07 -5.66 -4.35
C VAL A 37 -1.64 -6.11 -4.09
N SER A 38 -1.39 -6.68 -2.92
CA SER A 38 -0.13 -7.33 -2.58
C SER A 38 -0.41 -8.65 -1.88
N LEU A 39 0.22 -9.73 -2.33
CA LEU A 39 0.13 -11.05 -1.72
C LEU A 39 1.49 -11.38 -1.09
N ALA A 40 1.50 -11.71 0.20
CA ALA A 40 2.70 -12.19 0.89
C ALA A 40 3.23 -13.46 0.21
N SER A 41 4.54 -13.68 0.26
CA SER A 41 5.18 -14.85 -0.35
C SER A 41 4.71 -16.18 0.26
N THR A 42 4.19 -16.16 1.49
CA THR A 42 3.52 -17.33 2.10
C THR A 42 2.22 -17.72 1.39
N GLY A 43 1.62 -16.81 0.61
CA GLY A 43 0.33 -17.00 -0.05
C GLY A 43 -0.87 -16.91 0.89
N THR A 44 -0.67 -16.56 2.17
CA THR A 44 -1.71 -16.60 3.20
C THR A 44 -2.15 -15.23 3.72
N VAL A 45 -1.54 -14.13 3.23
CA VAL A 45 -1.91 -12.76 3.60
C VAL A 45 -1.96 -11.91 2.34
N VAL A 46 -3.06 -11.19 2.15
CA VAL A 46 -3.24 -10.23 1.04
C VAL A 46 -3.59 -8.86 1.60
N ALA A 47 -3.03 -7.81 1.04
CA ALA A 47 -3.42 -6.42 1.27
C ALA A 47 -4.07 -5.87 0.02
N VAL A 48 -5.13 -5.09 0.19
CA VAL A 48 -5.95 -4.54 -0.89
C VAL A 48 -6.22 -3.08 -0.61
N GLY A 49 -5.85 -2.21 -1.55
CA GLY A 49 -6.14 -0.78 -1.47
C GLY A 49 -7.42 -0.40 -2.20
N GLY A 50 -8.08 0.63 -1.67
CA GLY A 50 -9.17 1.36 -2.31
C GLY A 50 -8.99 2.85 -2.07
N PHE A 51 -8.31 3.53 -3.00
CA PHE A 51 -7.79 4.88 -2.79
C PHE A 51 -8.87 5.99 -2.88
N GLU A 52 -10.03 5.70 -3.47
CA GLU A 52 -11.14 6.67 -3.60
C GLU A 52 -12.14 6.59 -2.44
N ASN A 53 -11.93 5.69 -1.49
CA ASN A 53 -12.79 5.56 -0.30
C ASN A 53 -12.93 6.88 0.45
N ASN A 54 -14.14 7.16 0.94
CA ASN A 54 -14.45 8.42 1.64
C ASN A 54 -13.95 9.67 0.90
N ALA A 55 -14.38 9.82 -0.37
CA ALA A 55 -14.06 10.95 -1.25
C ALA A 55 -12.55 11.16 -1.46
N GLY A 56 -11.80 10.09 -1.72
CA GLY A 56 -10.37 10.16 -2.01
C GLY A 56 -9.47 10.22 -0.78
N ALA A 57 -10.00 10.05 0.43
CA ALA A 57 -9.14 9.78 1.58
C ALA A 57 -8.36 8.47 1.34
N GLY A 58 -9.08 7.41 1.00
CA GLY A 58 -8.54 6.08 0.71
C GLY A 58 -8.39 5.21 1.96
N HIS A 59 -8.32 3.91 1.73
CA HIS A 59 -8.16 2.89 2.77
C HIS A 59 -7.39 1.68 2.24
N VAL A 60 -6.91 0.84 3.16
CA VAL A 60 -6.36 -0.49 2.88
C VAL A 60 -6.99 -1.51 3.83
N ARG A 61 -7.34 -2.68 3.30
CA ARG A 61 -7.72 -3.85 4.10
C ARG A 61 -6.73 -4.99 3.87
N ALA A 62 -6.36 -5.67 4.96
CA ALA A 62 -5.56 -6.88 4.90
C ALA A 62 -6.43 -8.09 5.26
N PHE A 63 -6.22 -9.21 4.60
CA PHE A 63 -6.94 -10.46 4.85
C PHE A 63 -5.94 -11.59 5.04
N ALA A 64 -6.25 -12.51 5.94
CA ALA A 64 -5.48 -13.72 6.18
C ALA A 64 -6.33 -14.96 5.87
N TRP A 65 -5.70 -15.95 5.24
CA TRP A 65 -6.31 -17.25 5.00
C TRP A 65 -6.30 -18.09 6.28
N ASN A 66 -7.48 -18.54 6.72
CA ASN A 66 -7.60 -19.35 7.94
C ASN A 66 -7.65 -20.88 7.66
N GLY A 67 -7.52 -21.29 6.40
CA GLY A 67 -7.68 -22.69 5.98
C GLY A 67 -9.01 -22.99 5.27
N ALA A 68 -10.02 -22.13 5.42
CA ALA A 68 -11.35 -22.29 4.81
C ALA A 68 -11.83 -21.04 4.07
N GLU A 69 -11.53 -19.86 4.61
CA GLU A 69 -11.93 -18.57 4.05
C GLU A 69 -10.86 -17.49 4.30
N TRP A 70 -10.98 -16.40 3.55
CA TRP A 70 -10.21 -15.18 3.80
C TRP A 70 -10.94 -14.34 4.84
N VAL A 71 -10.26 -14.06 5.95
CA VAL A 71 -10.79 -13.26 7.06
C VAL A 71 -10.01 -11.97 7.14
N GLN A 72 -10.70 -10.85 7.32
CA GLN A 72 -10.02 -9.57 7.52
C GLN A 72 -9.11 -9.64 8.76
N ARG A 73 -7.87 -9.21 8.58
CA ARG A 73 -6.81 -9.22 9.59
C ARG A 73 -6.69 -7.82 10.19
N GLY A 74 -7.37 -7.61 11.32
CA GLY A 74 -7.47 -6.30 11.98
C GLY A 74 -8.57 -5.42 11.40
N THR A 75 -8.60 -4.15 11.82
CA THR A 75 -9.48 -3.13 11.24
C THR A 75 -8.91 -2.57 9.94
N ASP A 76 -9.71 -1.80 9.23
CA ASP A 76 -9.26 -1.02 8.09
C ASP A 76 -8.12 -0.07 8.49
N LEU A 77 -7.21 0.14 7.56
CA LEU A 77 -6.17 1.15 7.64
C LEU A 77 -6.64 2.36 6.83
N ASP A 78 -7.04 3.40 7.53
CA ASP A 78 -7.58 4.62 6.92
C ASP A 78 -6.50 5.71 6.76
N ALA A 79 -6.72 6.57 5.78
CA ALA A 79 -5.93 7.78 5.61
C ALA A 79 -6.01 8.72 6.82
N LYS A 80 -4.96 9.54 6.98
CA LYS A 80 -4.90 10.57 8.03
C LYS A 80 -5.62 11.86 7.64
N GLY A 81 -5.91 12.06 6.36
CA GLY A 81 -6.61 13.24 5.84
C GLY A 81 -7.39 12.95 4.56
N ASN A 82 -8.20 13.93 4.16
CA ASN A 82 -8.98 13.87 2.92
C ASN A 82 -8.06 14.01 1.70
N PHE A 83 -8.43 13.35 0.59
CA PHE A 83 -7.69 13.41 -0.68
C PHE A 83 -6.24 12.92 -0.59
N ASP A 84 -5.94 12.08 0.41
CA ASP A 84 -4.63 11.48 0.59
C ASP A 84 -4.35 10.39 -0.46
N PHE A 85 -5.41 9.78 -1.00
CA PHE A 85 -5.34 8.58 -1.84
C PHE A 85 -4.53 7.46 -1.19
N PHE A 86 -4.78 7.23 0.10
CA PHE A 86 -4.16 6.16 0.86
C PHE A 86 -4.58 4.80 0.29
N GLY A 87 -3.63 3.87 0.15
CA GLY A 87 -3.85 2.62 -0.57
C GLY A 87 -3.70 2.75 -2.09
N TRP A 88 -3.09 3.85 -2.56
CA TRP A 88 -2.74 4.01 -3.98
C TRP A 88 -1.85 2.86 -4.47
N ASP A 89 -0.84 2.50 -3.67
CA ASP A 89 -0.03 1.31 -3.85
C ASP A 89 0.24 0.64 -2.50
N VAL A 90 0.37 -0.69 -2.49
CA VAL A 90 0.57 -1.49 -1.27
C VAL A 90 1.63 -2.55 -1.48
N SER A 91 2.43 -2.81 -0.45
CA SER A 91 3.46 -3.86 -0.49
C SER A 91 3.61 -4.55 0.87
N LEU A 92 3.34 -5.86 0.90
CA LEU A 92 3.57 -6.72 2.06
C LEU A 92 5.02 -7.25 2.09
N SER A 93 5.53 -7.49 3.30
CA SER A 93 6.71 -8.34 3.51
C SER A 93 6.41 -9.80 3.10
N GLY A 94 7.46 -10.60 2.99
CA GLY A 94 7.37 -11.98 2.51
C GLY A 94 6.50 -12.87 3.42
N ASP A 95 6.51 -12.62 4.72
CA ASP A 95 5.67 -13.28 5.72
C ASP A 95 4.31 -12.58 5.95
N GLY A 96 4.10 -11.42 5.31
CA GLY A 96 2.90 -10.59 5.47
C GLY A 96 2.74 -10.01 6.87
N SER A 97 3.82 -9.86 7.64
CA SER A 97 3.79 -9.21 8.96
C SER A 97 4.00 -7.69 8.89
N ASP A 98 4.61 -7.19 7.81
CA ASP A 98 4.76 -5.76 7.56
C ASP A 98 4.04 -5.35 6.28
N LEU A 99 3.48 -4.13 6.27
CA LEU A 99 2.73 -3.56 5.16
C LEU A 99 3.15 -2.10 4.94
N ALA A 100 3.67 -1.79 3.76
CA ALA A 100 3.87 -0.42 3.30
C ALA A 100 2.66 0.04 2.48
N VAL A 101 2.18 1.26 2.76
CA VAL A 101 1.04 1.87 2.06
C VAL A 101 1.40 3.24 1.52
N GLY A 102 1.31 3.40 0.21
CA GLY A 102 1.51 4.66 -0.49
C GLY A 102 0.26 5.55 -0.46
N ALA A 103 0.48 6.84 -0.24
CA ALA A 103 -0.51 7.91 -0.30
C ALA A 103 0.08 9.10 -1.07
N ARG A 104 -0.11 9.09 -2.40
CA ARG A 104 0.49 10.10 -3.29
C ARG A 104 -0.09 11.51 -3.13
N ARG A 105 -1.27 11.62 -2.50
CA ARG A 105 -2.14 12.81 -2.44
C ARG A 105 -2.61 13.34 -3.80
N ASN A 106 -3.78 13.96 -3.81
CA ASN A 106 -4.39 14.51 -5.03
C ASN A 106 -4.12 16.00 -5.28
N ASN A 107 -3.08 16.58 -4.67
CA ASN A 107 -2.82 18.02 -4.84
C ASN A 107 -1.33 18.35 -4.83
N ASP A 108 -0.99 19.44 -5.50
CA ASP A 108 0.40 19.91 -5.64
C ASP A 108 0.88 20.72 -4.43
N LEU A 109 0.03 20.88 -3.40
CA LEU A 109 0.28 21.72 -2.24
C LEU A 109 0.85 20.95 -1.06
N THR A 110 0.88 19.63 -1.12
CA THR A 110 1.35 18.80 -0.01
C THR A 110 2.22 17.64 -0.47
N PHE A 111 3.02 17.13 0.45
CA PHE A 111 3.90 15.99 0.21
C PHE A 111 3.07 14.71 0.19
N GLY A 112 3.31 13.87 -0.82
CA GLY A 112 2.94 12.47 -0.72
C GLY A 112 3.68 11.78 0.43
N TYR A 113 3.11 10.69 0.94
CA TYR A 113 3.70 9.96 2.05
C TYR A 113 3.55 8.44 1.91
N VAL A 114 4.33 7.71 2.71
CA VAL A 114 4.20 6.27 2.89
C VAL A 114 4.12 5.97 4.38
N SER A 115 3.09 5.22 4.76
CA SER A 115 2.97 4.65 6.11
C SER A 115 3.41 3.19 6.09
N ILE A 116 4.10 2.75 7.13
CA ILE A 116 4.47 1.35 7.30
C ILE A 116 3.81 0.84 8.58
N TYR A 117 3.20 -0.34 8.51
CA TYR A 117 2.55 -1.01 9.64
C TYR A 117 3.17 -2.37 9.89
N HIS A 118 3.18 -2.78 11.15
CA HIS A 118 3.55 -4.10 11.62
C HIS A 118 2.34 -4.78 12.26
N TRP A 119 2.15 -6.07 11.97
CA TRP A 119 1.10 -6.87 12.58
C TRP A 119 1.56 -7.45 13.92
N THR A 120 0.90 -7.08 15.01
CA THR A 120 1.25 -7.49 16.38
C THR A 120 0.75 -8.88 16.79
N GLY A 121 -0.10 -9.50 15.96
CA GLY A 121 -0.89 -10.67 16.36
C GLY A 121 -2.38 -10.35 16.49
N SER A 122 -2.73 -9.09 16.76
CA SER A 122 -4.11 -8.62 16.96
C SER A 122 -4.47 -7.34 16.21
N SER A 123 -3.48 -6.50 15.91
CA SER A 123 -3.66 -5.18 15.30
C SER A 123 -2.51 -4.86 14.35
N TRP A 124 -2.79 -4.00 13.38
CA TRP A 124 -1.75 -3.30 12.62
C TRP A 124 -1.34 -2.05 13.40
N GLU A 125 -0.05 -1.94 13.71
CA GLU A 125 0.52 -0.80 14.43
C GLU A 125 1.57 -0.10 13.59
N PRO A 126 1.72 1.24 13.68
CA PRO A 126 2.73 1.96 12.92
C PRO A 126 4.16 1.43 13.22
N LYS A 127 4.91 1.13 12.17
CA LYS A 127 6.32 0.74 12.23
C LYS A 127 7.20 1.95 11.90
N GLY A 128 7.26 2.89 12.85
CA GLY A 128 7.95 4.18 12.69
C GLY A 128 7.05 5.30 12.18
N ASP A 129 7.66 6.47 11.94
CA ASP A 129 6.97 7.65 11.42
C ASP A 129 6.71 7.55 9.90
N ASP A 130 5.75 8.35 9.41
CA ASP A 130 5.48 8.44 7.97
C ASP A 130 6.70 8.95 7.20
N LEU A 131 6.99 8.30 6.08
CA LEU A 131 8.01 8.76 5.13
C LEU A 131 7.40 9.79 4.20
N ARG A 132 8.11 10.89 3.91
CA ARG A 132 7.62 11.97 3.06
C ARG A 132 8.54 12.25 1.87
N GLY A 133 7.93 12.80 0.83
CA GLY A 133 8.63 13.37 -0.32
C GLY A 133 9.53 14.55 0.04
N GLU A 134 10.26 15.05 -0.96
CA GLU A 134 11.15 16.21 -0.82
C GLU A 134 10.43 17.53 -1.07
N PHE A 135 9.39 17.51 -1.89
CA PHE A 135 8.64 18.70 -2.28
C PHE A 135 7.14 18.42 -2.28
N ALA A 136 6.35 19.46 -2.08
CA ALA A 136 4.91 19.38 -2.32
C ALA A 136 4.64 19.00 -3.78
N GLY A 137 3.67 18.13 -4.04
CA GLY A 137 3.28 17.71 -5.39
C GLY A 137 4.27 16.77 -6.09
N ASP A 138 5.29 16.28 -5.41
CA ASP A 138 6.29 15.39 -6.04
C ASP A 138 5.80 13.96 -6.28
N GLY A 139 4.59 13.63 -5.84
CA GLY A 139 3.97 12.33 -6.01
C GLY A 139 4.65 11.21 -5.23
N PHE A 140 5.40 11.51 -4.16
CA PHE A 140 6.01 10.49 -3.31
C PHE A 140 4.98 9.49 -2.77
N GLY A 141 5.31 8.20 -2.77
CA GLY A 141 4.35 7.15 -2.42
C GLY A 141 3.45 6.73 -3.59
N TYR A 142 3.77 7.16 -4.81
CA TYR A 142 3.11 6.65 -6.03
C TYR A 142 3.34 5.16 -6.24
N SER A 143 4.54 4.68 -5.92
CA SER A 143 4.85 3.25 -5.90
C SER A 143 5.68 2.89 -4.68
N VAL A 144 5.45 1.71 -4.12
CA VAL A 144 6.15 1.18 -2.95
C VAL A 144 6.57 -0.27 -3.18
N SER A 145 7.77 -0.62 -2.71
CA SER A 145 8.24 -2.01 -2.73
C SER A 145 9.00 -2.31 -1.44
N LEU A 146 8.39 -3.13 -0.59
CA LEU A 146 8.95 -3.58 0.67
C LEU A 146 9.69 -4.90 0.46
N SER A 147 10.86 -5.03 1.08
CA SER A 147 11.65 -6.26 1.05
C SER A 147 10.95 -7.40 1.79
N GLY A 148 11.30 -8.63 1.44
CA GLY A 148 10.70 -9.83 2.04
C GLY A 148 10.89 -9.93 3.56
N ASP A 149 11.96 -9.36 4.10
CA ASP A 149 12.24 -9.27 5.54
C ASP A 149 11.65 -8.02 6.21
N GLY A 150 10.98 -7.15 5.46
CA GLY A 150 10.35 -5.94 5.98
C GLY A 150 11.31 -4.84 6.44
N MET A 151 12.59 -4.90 6.06
CA MET A 151 13.65 -3.99 6.54
C MET A 151 14.09 -2.94 5.52
N VAL A 152 13.81 -3.13 4.23
CA VAL A 152 14.18 -2.19 3.16
C VAL A 152 12.95 -1.84 2.34
N LEU A 153 12.74 -0.55 2.11
CA LEU A 153 11.62 -0.03 1.35
C LEU A 153 12.12 0.88 0.22
N ALA A 154 11.73 0.60 -1.01
CA ALA A 154 11.87 1.52 -2.12
C ALA A 154 10.57 2.30 -2.32
N VAL A 155 10.65 3.62 -2.48
CA VAL A 155 9.51 4.49 -2.73
C VAL A 155 9.76 5.34 -3.97
N GLY A 156 8.84 5.24 -4.93
CA GLY A 156 8.81 6.08 -6.13
C GLY A 156 8.02 7.36 -5.93
N ALA A 157 8.51 8.42 -6.54
CA ALA A 157 7.87 9.73 -6.64
C ALA A 157 7.76 10.10 -8.12
N TRP A 158 6.53 10.13 -8.64
CA TRP A 158 6.25 10.61 -9.99
C TRP A 158 5.85 12.09 -9.91
N GLN A 159 6.69 12.98 -10.44
CA GLN A 159 6.32 14.38 -10.60
C GLN A 159 5.39 14.61 -11.79
N ARG A 160 4.35 15.41 -11.58
CA ARG A 160 3.47 15.90 -12.65
C ARG A 160 4.21 16.91 -13.54
N GLU A 161 3.86 16.90 -14.82
CA GLU A 161 4.62 17.42 -15.96
C GLU A 161 4.63 18.97 -16.13
N ASP A 162 4.16 19.76 -15.15
CA ASP A 162 3.87 21.19 -15.35
C ASP A 162 5.02 22.17 -15.02
N ASP A 163 6.21 21.71 -14.62
CA ASP A 163 7.44 22.53 -14.57
C ASP A 163 8.49 22.02 -15.60
N VAL A 164 8.49 22.66 -16.77
CA VAL A 164 9.15 22.22 -18.01
C VAL A 164 10.69 22.34 -17.97
N THR A 165 11.33 22.71 -16.84
CA THR A 165 12.77 23.00 -16.87
C THR A 165 13.69 22.13 -16.02
N THR A 166 13.23 21.48 -14.95
CA THR A 166 14.02 20.44 -14.26
C THR A 166 13.17 19.75 -13.20
N ARG A 167 12.83 18.46 -13.38
CA ARG A 167 12.80 17.42 -12.34
C ARG A 167 12.25 16.11 -12.91
N LEU A 168 13.14 15.12 -13.02
CA LEU A 168 12.78 13.74 -13.33
C LEU A 168 12.13 13.11 -12.07
N GLY A 169 11.26 12.12 -12.26
CA GLY A 169 10.78 11.28 -11.15
C GLY A 169 11.98 10.69 -10.39
N TYR A 170 11.80 10.38 -9.12
CA TYR A 170 12.91 9.88 -8.29
C TYR A 170 12.49 8.69 -7.43
N ILE A 171 13.49 7.94 -6.96
CA ILE A 171 13.32 6.83 -6.02
C ILE A 171 14.13 7.11 -4.75
N LYS A 172 13.51 6.91 -3.59
CA LYS A 172 14.22 6.85 -2.30
C LYS A 172 14.20 5.44 -1.75
N ILE A 173 15.35 5.01 -1.23
CA ILE A 173 15.49 3.75 -0.51
C ILE A 173 15.56 4.07 0.98
N PHE A 174 14.79 3.35 1.79
CA PHE A 174 14.79 3.45 3.24
C PHE A 174 15.16 2.11 3.85
N GLU A 175 15.85 2.15 4.99
CA GLU A 175 16.22 0.99 5.79
C GLU A 175 15.74 1.18 7.23
N TYR A 176 15.14 0.15 7.81
CA TYR A 176 14.62 0.16 9.17
C TYR A 176 15.73 -0.19 10.17
N ALA A 177 15.99 0.71 11.11
CA ALA A 177 17.01 0.56 12.15
C ALA A 177 16.42 0.20 13.52
N GLY A 178 15.36 -0.62 13.56
CA GLY A 178 14.76 -1.15 14.79
C GLY A 178 13.77 -0.22 15.51
N ALA A 179 13.89 1.10 15.33
CA ALA A 179 12.95 2.07 15.89
C ALA A 179 12.42 3.08 14.85
N GLN A 180 13.17 3.32 13.78
CA GLN A 180 12.89 4.37 12.79
C GLN A 180 13.40 3.92 11.41
N TRP A 181 12.78 4.46 10.37
CA TRP A 181 13.23 4.34 8.99
C TRP A 181 14.20 5.48 8.65
N GLY A 182 15.35 5.13 8.09
CA GLY A 182 16.33 6.10 7.60
C GLY A 182 16.54 5.96 6.10
N GLN A 183 16.66 7.08 5.38
CA GLN A 183 17.02 7.03 3.96
C GLN A 183 18.43 6.46 3.78
N LYS A 184 18.56 5.44 2.93
CA LYS A 184 19.82 4.78 2.60
C LYS A 184 20.43 5.41 1.34
N GLY A 185 21.41 6.29 1.54
CA GLY A 185 22.12 6.96 0.46
C GLY A 185 21.32 8.09 -0.20
N GLN A 186 21.80 8.55 -1.36
CA GLN A 186 21.11 9.58 -2.16
C GLN A 186 19.92 8.99 -2.91
N ARG A 187 18.95 9.84 -3.26
CA ARG A 187 17.86 9.45 -4.16
C ARG A 187 18.43 9.05 -5.54
N LEU A 188 17.71 8.17 -6.22
CA LEU A 188 18.02 7.76 -7.59
C LEU A 188 17.15 8.60 -8.55
N VAL A 189 17.72 9.05 -9.67
CA VAL A 189 17.11 9.93 -10.69
C VAL A 189 17.38 9.37 -12.07
#